data_AF-F7VSZ4-F1
#
_entry.id   AF-F7VSZ4-F1
#
_cell.length_a   1.000
_cell.length_b   1.000
_cell.length_c   1.000
_cell.angle_alpha   90.00
_cell.angle_beta   90.00
_cell.angle_gamma   90.00
#
_symmetry.space_group_name_H-M   'P 1'
#
loop_
_entity.id
_entity.type
_entity.pdbx_description
1 polymer ?
#
loop_
_entity_poly.entity_id
_entity_poly.type
_entity_poly.pdbx_seq_one_letter_code
_entity_poly.pdbx_strand_id
1 'polypeptide(L)'
;MDILQRRRLATLDFNNPGDHLTPAMQIRNEATHTLPEGANPTIAPFNTGLNGVNQPMNLLFRDILWLSMGAVAVVVLGVRIIELSWAKLRLLSAMSIPGDRQHFWKVKQWSWMPGMKRSLIYAPLWNKRHNREIRLSSAMNMGTLPSRLHSVLLALYLASNLAYMFALNWGNENKYSFLAELRGRSGTLAMVNMVPLIILAGRNNPLIGLLQVSFDTYNLLHRWMGRVVVLEVLLHMIAWAVVQIADNGWAGVKEKTLNDRFIGSGMFGTATMLLIMILSLSPIRHAFYETFLNTHIILAFLSFGATWVHCVTATIEGGLPRSPGSSLSSASGSLSA
;
A
#
# COMPACT_ATOMS: atom_id res chain seq x y z
N MET A 1 55.45 36.93 -12.86
CA MET A 1 54.60 36.70 -11.66
C MET A 1 53.81 37.97 -11.41
N ASP A 2 52.50 37.88 -11.62
CA ASP A 2 51.60 39.01 -11.86
C ASP A 2 51.33 39.84 -10.58
N ILE A 3 51.01 41.12 -10.73
CA ILE A 3 50.83 42.09 -9.61
C ILE A 3 49.71 41.65 -8.66
N LEU A 4 48.68 40.98 -9.20
CA LEU A 4 47.58 40.41 -8.43
C LEU A 4 48.02 39.23 -7.54
N GLN A 5 49.00 38.44 -7.99
CA GLN A 5 49.57 37.35 -7.20
C GLN A 5 50.39 37.87 -6.02
N ARG A 6 51.12 38.99 -6.21
CA ARG A 6 51.92 39.61 -5.14
C ARG A 6 51.04 40.23 -4.05
N ARG A 7 49.92 40.85 -4.39
CA ARG A 7 48.95 41.36 -3.40
C ARG A 7 48.29 40.26 -2.59
N ARG A 8 48.00 39.11 -3.20
CA ARG A 8 47.33 37.96 -2.53
C ARG A 8 48.23 37.27 -1.51
N LEU A 9 49.54 37.28 -1.73
CA LEU A 9 50.52 36.71 -0.80
C LEU A 9 50.83 37.65 0.38
N ALA A 10 50.65 38.96 0.22
CA ALA A 10 50.90 39.95 1.28
C ALA A 10 49.81 39.98 2.37
N THR A 11 48.64 39.36 2.12
CA THR A 11 47.50 39.34 3.05
C THR A 11 47.35 38.02 3.81
N LEU A 12 48.24 37.05 3.60
CA LEU A 12 48.22 35.77 4.31
C LEU A 12 49.03 35.89 5.61
N ASP A 13 48.35 35.82 6.75
CA ASP A 13 49.00 35.72 8.05
C ASP A 13 49.39 34.26 8.31
N PHE A 14 50.69 33.97 8.27
CA PHE A 14 51.23 32.61 8.39
C PHE A 14 51.12 32.01 9.81
N ASN A 15 50.63 32.78 10.78
CA ASN A 15 50.45 32.31 12.16
C ASN A 15 49.00 31.90 12.49
N ASN A 16 48.06 32.09 11.55
CA ASN A 16 46.66 31.69 11.72
C ASN A 16 46.34 30.43 10.89
N PRO A 17 46.11 29.25 11.50
CA PRO A 17 45.98 27.98 10.78
C PRO A 17 44.77 27.90 9.83
N GLY A 18 43.83 28.86 9.91
CA GLY A 18 42.64 28.93 9.07
C GLY A 18 42.84 29.54 7.68
N ASP A 19 43.89 30.33 7.46
CA ASP A 19 44.04 31.15 6.25
C ASP A 19 44.66 30.39 5.06
N HIS A 20 45.15 29.18 5.30
CA HIS A 20 45.71 28.29 4.26
C HIS A 20 44.65 27.34 3.68
N LEU A 21 43.43 27.37 4.22
CA LEU A 21 42.34 26.50 3.81
C LEU A 21 41.61 27.12 2.60
N THR A 22 41.33 26.30 1.59
CA THR A 22 40.48 26.75 0.48
C THR A 22 39.09 27.13 1.01
N PRO A 23 38.33 28.02 0.33
CA PRO A 23 36.99 28.41 0.79
C PRO A 23 36.05 27.21 1.04
N ALA A 24 36.24 26.12 0.29
CA ALA A 24 35.51 24.86 0.49
C ALA A 24 35.87 24.14 1.81
N MET A 25 37.10 24.29 2.29
CA MET A 25 37.57 23.72 3.56
C MET A 25 37.17 24.56 4.77
N GLN A 26 37.09 25.89 4.64
CA GLN A 26 36.54 26.77 5.68
C GLN A 26 35.05 26.48 5.93
N ILE A 27 34.26 26.33 4.86
CA ILE A 27 32.83 25.94 4.96
C ILE A 27 32.67 24.59 5.67
N ARG A 28 33.59 23.63 5.45
CA ARG A 28 33.58 22.33 6.12
C ARG A 28 33.92 22.43 7.62
N ASN A 29 34.85 23.30 7.99
CA ASN A 29 35.22 23.50 9.39
C ASN A 29 34.16 24.28 10.18
N GLU A 30 33.53 25.28 9.58
CA GLU A 30 32.41 26.01 10.21
C GLU A 30 31.18 25.11 10.42
N ALA A 31 30.93 24.17 9.51
CA ALA A 31 29.91 23.13 9.68
C ALA A 31 30.21 22.12 10.81
N THR A 32 31.46 22.04 11.27
CA THR A 32 31.88 21.09 12.32
C THR A 32 31.77 21.68 13.74
N HIS A 33 31.72 23.00 13.88
CA HIS A 33 31.75 23.69 15.19
C HIS A 33 30.41 24.23 15.69
N THR A 34 29.27 23.88 15.08
CA THR A 34 27.92 24.36 15.48
C THR A 34 27.00 23.27 16.02
N LEU A 35 27.54 22.16 16.51
CA LEU A 35 26.74 21.14 17.20
C LEU A 35 26.71 21.43 18.70
N PRO A 36 25.53 21.65 19.32
CA PRO A 36 25.43 21.68 20.77
C PRO A 36 25.79 20.29 21.34
N GLU A 37 26.62 20.29 22.38
CA GLU A 37 26.92 19.11 23.21
C GLU A 37 25.62 18.45 23.69
N GLY A 38 25.32 17.26 23.16
CA GLY A 38 24.15 16.46 23.55
C GLY A 38 23.52 15.56 22.48
N ALA A 39 23.96 15.60 21.22
CA ALA A 39 23.39 14.75 20.16
C ALA A 39 23.98 13.32 20.18
N ASN A 40 23.18 12.35 20.66
CA ASN A 40 23.45 10.91 20.56
C ASN A 40 23.63 10.48 19.08
N PRO A 41 24.62 9.63 18.75
CA PRO A 41 24.89 9.27 17.37
C PRO A 41 23.75 8.40 16.79
N THR A 42 23.29 8.77 15.60
CA THR A 42 22.55 7.94 14.60
C THR A 42 21.01 7.80 14.67
N ILE A 43 20.27 8.73 15.31
CA ILE A 43 18.79 8.77 15.24
C ILE A 43 18.28 9.90 14.32
N ALA A 44 18.87 11.09 14.45
CA ALA A 44 18.45 12.32 13.79
C ALA A 44 18.21 12.23 12.27
N PRO A 45 18.94 11.44 11.45
CA PRO A 45 18.63 11.39 10.02
C PRO A 45 17.35 10.60 9.68
N PHE A 46 16.82 9.76 10.57
CA PHE A 46 15.72 8.82 10.27
C PHE A 46 14.34 9.26 10.81
N ASN A 47 14.32 10.26 11.70
CA ASN A 47 13.07 10.81 12.27
C ASN A 47 12.19 11.50 11.21
N THR A 48 12.81 12.02 10.14
CA THR A 48 12.22 12.85 9.10
C THR A 48 12.78 12.45 7.73
N GLY A 49 12.04 12.71 6.65
CA GLY A 49 12.53 12.43 5.30
C GLY A 49 12.53 10.94 4.90
N LEU A 50 13.14 10.65 3.75
CA LEU A 50 13.26 9.32 3.15
C LEU A 50 14.59 8.62 3.47
N ASN A 51 15.39 9.14 4.40
CA ASN A 51 16.64 8.49 4.79
C ASN A 51 16.35 7.11 5.39
N GLY A 52 17.17 6.10 5.02
CA GLY A 52 16.95 4.71 5.40
C GLY A 52 15.80 4.00 4.67
N VAL A 53 15.03 4.70 3.84
CA VAL A 53 13.94 4.10 3.05
C VAL A 53 14.49 3.56 1.73
N ASN A 54 14.27 2.27 1.47
CA ASN A 54 14.61 1.65 0.18
C ASN A 54 13.54 1.94 -0.88
N GLN A 55 13.54 3.17 -1.39
CA GLN A 55 12.51 3.63 -2.33
C GLN A 55 12.48 2.86 -3.67
N PRO A 56 13.62 2.51 -4.31
CA PRO A 56 13.59 1.71 -5.53
C PRO A 56 12.88 0.37 -5.35
N MET A 57 13.15 -0.34 -4.25
CA MET A 57 12.48 -1.60 -3.95
C MET A 57 10.99 -1.40 -3.65
N ASN A 58 10.61 -0.30 -2.99
CA ASN A 58 9.20 0.03 -2.73
C ASN A 58 8.42 0.23 -4.03
N LEU A 59 9.01 0.96 -4.99
CA LEU A 59 8.40 1.20 -6.30
C LEU A 59 8.29 -0.10 -7.12
N LEU A 60 9.32 -0.96 -7.06
CA LEU A 60 9.28 -2.27 -7.69
C LEU A 60 8.14 -3.14 -7.16
N PHE A 61 7.99 -3.24 -5.82
CA PHE A 61 6.92 -4.05 -5.23
C PHE A 61 5.54 -3.49 -5.50
N ARG A 62 5.37 -2.15 -5.51
CA ARG A 62 4.14 -1.51 -6.00
C ARG A 62 3.80 -2.01 -7.40
N ASP A 63 4.76 -1.93 -8.33
CA ASP A 63 4.53 -2.26 -9.74
C ASP A 63 4.20 -3.74 -9.93
N ILE A 64 4.92 -4.63 -9.22
CA ILE A 64 4.64 -6.08 -9.23
C ILE A 64 3.26 -6.37 -8.64
N LEU A 65 2.86 -5.70 -7.56
CA LEU A 65 1.58 -5.95 -6.91
C LEU A 65 0.41 -5.48 -7.79
N TRP A 66 0.49 -4.29 -8.37
CA TRP A 66 -0.51 -3.83 -9.34
C TRP A 66 -0.56 -4.71 -10.60
N LEU A 67 0.60 -5.10 -11.14
CA LEU A 67 0.66 -5.96 -12.32
C LEU A 67 0.06 -7.34 -12.04
N SER A 68 0.37 -7.96 -10.91
CA SER A 68 -0.17 -9.26 -10.53
C SER A 68 -1.68 -9.20 -10.29
N MET A 69 -2.19 -8.16 -9.61
CA MET A 69 -3.63 -7.95 -9.42
C MET A 69 -4.35 -7.69 -10.75
N GLY A 70 -3.77 -6.86 -11.62
CA GLY A 70 -4.29 -6.59 -12.96
C GLY A 70 -4.30 -7.85 -13.84
N ALA A 71 -3.23 -8.65 -13.81
CA ALA A 71 -3.14 -9.91 -14.54
C ALA A 71 -4.22 -10.90 -14.09
N VAL A 72 -4.45 -11.03 -12.78
CA VAL A 72 -5.54 -11.86 -12.25
C VAL A 72 -6.90 -11.38 -12.77
N ALA A 73 -7.15 -10.06 -12.75
CA ALA A 73 -8.41 -9.50 -13.25
C ALA A 73 -8.61 -9.78 -14.75
N VAL A 74 -7.55 -9.66 -15.57
CA VAL A 74 -7.58 -9.97 -17.01
C VAL A 74 -7.82 -11.46 -17.25
N VAL A 75 -7.17 -12.34 -16.50
CA VAL A 75 -7.37 -13.80 -16.60
C VAL A 75 -8.81 -14.17 -16.25
N VAL A 76 -9.36 -13.63 -15.16
CA VAL A 76 -10.76 -13.84 -14.77
C VAL A 76 -11.70 -13.36 -15.88
N LEU A 77 -11.48 -12.15 -16.41
CA LEU A 77 -12.28 -11.61 -17.50
C LEU A 77 -12.22 -12.50 -18.76
N GLY A 78 -11.03 -12.96 -19.15
CA GLY A 78 -10.84 -13.84 -20.30
C GLY A 78 -11.57 -15.16 -20.16
N VAL A 79 -11.46 -15.82 -19.00
CA VAL A 79 -12.20 -17.06 -18.69
C VAL A 79 -13.70 -16.82 -18.79
N ARG A 80 -14.21 -15.69 -18.28
CA ARG A 80 -15.64 -15.36 -18.33
C ARG A 80 -16.14 -15.08 -19.74
N ILE A 81 -15.37 -14.37 -20.56
CA ILE A 81 -15.71 -14.14 -21.97
C ILE A 81 -15.82 -15.47 -22.72
N ILE A 82 -14.91 -16.42 -22.44
CA ILE A 82 -14.95 -17.76 -23.03
C ILE A 82 -16.20 -18.52 -22.57
N GLU A 83 -16.52 -18.52 -21.27
CA GLU A 83 -17.70 -19.18 -20.73
C GLU A 83 -19.01 -18.62 -21.31
N LEU A 84 -19.14 -17.29 -21.39
CA LEU A 84 -20.29 -16.60 -21.95
C LEU A 84 -20.43 -16.87 -23.45
N SER A 85 -19.32 -16.82 -24.19
CA SER A 85 -19.29 -17.17 -25.61
C SER A 85 -19.74 -18.61 -25.84
N TRP A 86 -19.25 -19.53 -25.02
CA TRP A 86 -19.62 -20.95 -25.10
C TRP A 86 -21.10 -21.19 -24.78
N ALA A 87 -21.65 -20.49 -23.78
CA ALA A 87 -23.06 -20.54 -23.45
C ALA A 87 -23.94 -19.98 -24.58
N LYS A 88 -23.54 -18.86 -25.20
CA LYS A 88 -24.23 -18.29 -26.36
C LYS A 88 -24.16 -19.18 -27.60
N LEU A 89 -23.01 -19.76 -27.91
CA LEU A 89 -22.86 -20.73 -29.01
C LEU A 89 -23.75 -21.95 -28.80
N ARG A 90 -23.83 -22.46 -27.55
CA ARG A 90 -24.76 -23.54 -27.19
C ARG A 90 -26.22 -23.12 -27.39
N LEU A 91 -26.61 -21.92 -26.98
CA LEU A 91 -27.97 -21.42 -27.15
C LEU A 91 -28.34 -21.30 -28.63
N LEU A 92 -27.50 -20.66 -29.43
CA LEU A 92 -27.74 -20.45 -30.86
C LEU A 92 -27.83 -21.78 -31.61
N SER A 93 -26.89 -22.70 -31.37
CA SER A 93 -26.94 -24.02 -31.99
C SER A 93 -28.14 -24.86 -31.56
N ALA A 94 -28.61 -24.74 -30.31
CA ALA A 94 -29.83 -25.40 -29.85
C ALA A 94 -31.09 -24.81 -30.52
N MET A 95 -31.09 -23.52 -30.86
CA MET A 95 -32.19 -22.88 -31.59
C MET A 95 -32.18 -23.17 -33.09
N SER A 96 -30.99 -23.32 -33.69
CA SER A 96 -30.85 -23.46 -35.15
C SER A 96 -30.89 -24.91 -35.66
N ILE A 97 -30.71 -25.89 -34.79
CA ILE A 97 -30.53 -27.30 -35.19
C ILE A 97 -31.68 -28.16 -34.64
N PRO A 98 -32.25 -29.10 -35.43
CA PRO A 98 -33.27 -30.03 -34.95
C PRO A 98 -32.77 -30.88 -33.77
N GLY A 99 -33.71 -31.32 -32.92
CA GLY A 99 -33.42 -31.89 -31.59
C GLY A 99 -32.54 -33.14 -31.60
N ASP A 100 -32.55 -33.92 -32.68
CA ASP A 100 -31.76 -35.13 -32.90
C ASP A 100 -30.24 -34.86 -32.87
N ARG A 101 -29.80 -33.68 -33.31
CA ARG A 101 -28.37 -33.30 -33.33
C ARG A 101 -27.92 -32.47 -32.13
N GLN A 102 -28.82 -32.13 -31.20
CA GLN A 102 -28.47 -31.41 -29.97
C GLN A 102 -27.65 -32.27 -28.97
N HIS A 103 -27.58 -33.59 -29.22
CA HIS A 103 -26.77 -34.54 -28.44
C HIS A 103 -25.29 -34.15 -28.33
N PHE A 104 -24.76 -33.38 -29.29
CA PHE A 104 -23.41 -32.83 -29.23
C PHE A 104 -23.14 -32.09 -27.90
N TRP A 105 -24.07 -31.27 -27.43
CA TRP A 105 -23.87 -30.49 -26.19
C TRP A 105 -24.01 -31.30 -24.90
N LYS A 106 -24.56 -32.51 -24.99
CA LYS A 106 -24.70 -33.46 -23.87
C LYS A 106 -23.36 -34.10 -23.51
N VAL A 107 -22.46 -34.25 -24.48
CA VAL A 107 -21.13 -34.84 -24.29
C VAL A 107 -20.08 -33.78 -23.97
N LYS A 108 -19.08 -34.18 -23.17
CA LYS A 108 -17.91 -33.35 -22.88
C LYS A 108 -17.14 -33.08 -24.16
N GLN A 109 -16.91 -31.80 -24.46
CA GLN A 109 -16.23 -31.40 -25.69
C GLN A 109 -14.71 -31.56 -25.58
N TRP A 110 -14.17 -31.39 -24.36
CA TRP A 110 -12.76 -31.60 -24.08
C TRP A 110 -12.57 -32.60 -22.95
N SER A 111 -11.59 -33.50 -23.09
CA SER A 111 -11.29 -34.56 -22.14
C SER A 111 -10.86 -34.03 -20.76
N TRP A 112 -10.20 -32.87 -20.72
CA TRP A 112 -9.67 -32.23 -19.51
C TRP A 112 -10.68 -31.36 -18.75
N MET A 113 -11.74 -30.90 -19.44
CA MET A 113 -12.73 -29.94 -18.89
C MET A 113 -13.49 -30.46 -17.65
N PRO A 114 -13.93 -31.74 -17.57
CA PRO A 114 -14.58 -32.26 -16.37
C PRO A 114 -13.66 -32.28 -15.15
N GLY A 115 -12.37 -32.60 -15.35
CA GLY A 115 -11.37 -32.60 -14.29
C GLY A 115 -11.12 -31.18 -13.77
N MET A 116 -10.91 -30.22 -14.66
CA MET A 116 -10.75 -28.81 -14.26
C MET A 116 -11.99 -28.28 -13.53
N LYS A 117 -13.19 -28.53 -14.05
CA LYS A 117 -14.45 -28.08 -13.42
C LYS A 117 -14.64 -28.69 -12.04
N ARG A 118 -14.35 -29.99 -11.90
CA ARG A 118 -14.47 -30.72 -10.63
C ARG A 118 -13.43 -30.29 -9.59
N SER A 119 -12.21 -29.94 -10.01
CA SER A 119 -11.07 -29.75 -9.10
C SER A 119 -10.78 -28.28 -8.78
N LEU A 120 -11.04 -27.35 -9.72
CA LEU A 120 -10.67 -25.94 -9.61
C LEU A 120 -11.87 -24.99 -9.58
N ILE A 121 -12.88 -25.21 -10.44
CA ILE A 121 -13.98 -24.23 -10.63
C ILE A 121 -15.12 -24.43 -9.62
N TYR A 122 -15.67 -25.65 -9.52
CA TYR A 122 -16.82 -25.96 -8.66
C TYR A 122 -16.46 -26.64 -7.34
N ALA A 123 -15.18 -26.93 -7.15
CA ALA A 123 -14.70 -27.64 -5.98
C ALA A 123 -14.78 -26.77 -4.73
N PRO A 124 -15.42 -27.24 -3.64
CA PRO A 124 -15.43 -26.55 -2.36
C PRO A 124 -14.05 -26.62 -1.71
N LEU A 125 -13.65 -25.56 -1.01
CA LEU A 125 -12.36 -25.44 -0.31
C LEU A 125 -12.00 -26.67 0.53
N TRP A 126 -12.95 -27.18 1.31
CA TRP A 126 -12.72 -28.31 2.19
C TRP A 126 -13.94 -29.24 2.24
N ASN A 127 -13.75 -30.48 1.77
CA ASN A 127 -14.73 -31.56 1.83
C ASN A 127 -16.12 -31.19 1.22
N LYS A 128 -17.22 -31.83 1.64
CA LYS A 128 -18.58 -31.58 1.07
C LYS A 128 -19.27 -30.27 1.49
N ARG A 129 -18.55 -29.28 2.04
CA ARG A 129 -19.16 -28.03 2.55
C ARG A 129 -19.01 -26.90 1.53
N HIS A 130 -20.06 -26.68 0.74
CA HIS A 130 -20.25 -25.44 -0.02
C HIS A 130 -20.91 -24.38 0.86
N ASN A 131 -20.51 -23.12 0.74
CA ASN A 131 -21.26 -21.96 1.25
C ASN A 131 -21.55 -21.92 2.77
N ARG A 132 -20.78 -22.60 3.62
CA ARG A 132 -20.88 -22.38 5.08
C ARG A 132 -19.96 -21.24 5.53
N GLU A 133 -20.47 -20.45 6.45
CA GLU A 133 -19.76 -19.38 7.12
C GLU A 133 -18.63 -19.95 8.00
N ILE A 134 -17.43 -19.38 7.93
CA ILE A 134 -16.34 -19.71 8.86
C ILE A 134 -16.67 -19.05 10.20
N ARG A 135 -17.14 -19.82 11.18
CA ARG A 135 -17.32 -19.35 12.55
C ARG A 135 -16.04 -19.65 13.33
N LEU A 136 -15.24 -18.61 13.64
CA LEU A 136 -14.07 -18.73 14.53
C LEU A 136 -14.51 -18.88 15.99
N SER A 137 -15.68 -18.33 16.34
CA SER A 137 -16.39 -18.52 17.61
C SER A 137 -17.90 -18.33 17.37
N SER A 138 -18.74 -18.59 18.39
CA SER A 138 -20.20 -18.39 18.26
C SER A 138 -20.58 -16.94 17.89
N ALA A 139 -19.71 -15.97 18.22
CA ALA A 139 -19.88 -14.54 17.96
C ALA A 139 -19.05 -14.00 16.76
N MET A 140 -18.01 -14.71 16.32
CA MET A 140 -17.11 -14.25 15.26
C MET A 140 -17.29 -15.05 13.97
N ASN A 141 -17.98 -14.44 13.01
CA ASN A 141 -18.18 -14.95 11.68
C ASN A 141 -17.20 -14.30 10.69
N MET A 142 -16.43 -15.14 9.99
CA MET A 142 -15.38 -14.75 9.04
C MET A 142 -15.84 -14.83 7.57
N GLY A 143 -17.13 -15.03 7.32
CA GLY A 143 -17.75 -14.98 5.99
C GLY A 143 -17.92 -16.34 5.33
N THR A 144 -18.60 -16.35 4.17
CA THR A 144 -18.92 -17.54 3.37
C THR A 144 -17.68 -18.12 2.70
N LEU A 145 -17.58 -19.46 2.65
CA LEU A 145 -16.48 -20.17 2.00
C LEU A 145 -16.40 -19.85 0.49
N PRO A 146 -15.35 -19.15 0.03
CA PRO A 146 -15.12 -18.96 -1.39
C PRO A 146 -14.84 -20.29 -2.14
N SER A 147 -14.98 -20.28 -3.46
CA SER A 147 -14.48 -21.38 -4.30
C SER A 147 -12.97 -21.55 -4.11
N ARG A 148 -12.42 -22.75 -4.37
CA ARG A 148 -10.98 -23.02 -4.22
C ARG A 148 -10.10 -21.98 -4.91
N LEU A 149 -10.47 -21.60 -6.13
CA LEU A 149 -9.74 -20.60 -6.91
C LEU A 149 -9.68 -19.24 -6.20
N HIS A 150 -10.81 -18.68 -5.74
CA HIS A 150 -10.83 -17.41 -5.02
C HIS A 150 -10.01 -17.46 -3.72
N SER A 151 -9.99 -18.63 -3.07
CA SER A 151 -9.23 -18.86 -1.84
C SER A 151 -7.73 -18.91 -2.08
N VAL A 152 -7.32 -19.59 -3.16
CA VAL A 152 -5.93 -19.64 -3.59
C VAL A 152 -5.45 -18.25 -3.99
N LEU A 153 -6.27 -17.50 -4.77
CA LEU A 153 -5.95 -16.12 -5.13
C LEU A 153 -5.81 -15.22 -3.90
N LEU A 154 -6.73 -15.33 -2.94
CA LEU A 154 -6.64 -14.59 -1.69
C LEU A 154 -5.40 -14.98 -0.88
N ALA A 155 -5.08 -16.27 -0.79
CA ALA A 155 -3.89 -16.74 -0.07
C ALA A 155 -2.60 -16.26 -0.72
N LEU A 156 -2.51 -16.29 -2.06
CA LEU A 156 -1.38 -15.73 -2.81
C LEU A 156 -1.26 -14.22 -2.60
N TYR A 157 -2.38 -13.49 -2.63
CA TYR A 157 -2.41 -12.07 -2.32
C TYR A 157 -1.89 -11.78 -0.91
N LEU A 158 -2.40 -12.48 0.11
CA LEU A 158 -1.95 -12.30 1.50
C LEU A 158 -0.47 -12.66 1.67
N ALA A 159 -0.02 -13.77 1.07
CA ALA A 159 1.37 -14.21 1.11
C ALA A 159 2.30 -13.20 0.41
N SER A 160 1.88 -12.63 -0.73
CA SER A 160 2.67 -11.62 -1.44
C SER A 160 2.85 -10.34 -0.62
N ASN A 161 1.77 -9.83 0.00
CA ASN A 161 1.86 -8.66 0.88
C ASN A 161 2.77 -8.93 2.08
N LEU A 162 2.64 -10.11 2.70
CA LEU A 162 3.49 -10.49 3.83
C LEU A 162 4.97 -10.59 3.41
N ALA A 163 5.25 -11.23 2.27
CA ALA A 163 6.60 -11.37 1.75
C ALA A 163 7.22 -10.00 1.43
N TYR A 164 6.48 -9.11 0.77
CA TYR A 164 6.97 -7.77 0.45
C TYR A 164 7.15 -6.90 1.69
N MET A 165 6.29 -7.05 2.69
CA MET A 165 6.41 -6.35 3.97
C MET A 165 7.71 -6.70 4.69
N PHE A 166 8.09 -7.98 4.72
CA PHE A 166 9.28 -8.47 5.44
C PHE A 166 10.55 -8.56 4.58
N ALA A 167 10.48 -8.22 3.29
CA ALA A 167 11.63 -8.05 2.43
C ALA A 167 12.36 -6.73 2.76
N LEU A 168 13.03 -6.73 3.91
CA LEU A 168 13.80 -5.63 4.48
C LEU A 168 15.28 -6.02 4.58
N ASN A 169 16.17 -5.05 4.75
CA ASN A 169 17.57 -5.33 5.01
C ASN A 169 17.80 -5.75 6.48
N TRP A 170 17.66 -7.04 6.75
CA TRP A 170 17.89 -7.64 8.07
C TRP A 170 19.35 -7.58 8.55
N GLY A 171 20.31 -7.28 7.66
CA GLY A 171 21.73 -7.10 8.00
C GLY A 171 22.07 -5.68 8.47
N ASN A 172 21.09 -4.80 8.63
CA ASN A 172 21.33 -3.42 9.03
C ASN A 172 21.62 -3.32 10.54
N GLU A 173 22.83 -2.90 10.89
CA GLU A 173 23.25 -2.72 12.29
C GLU A 173 22.51 -1.56 12.97
N ASN A 174 22.05 -0.56 12.19
CA ASN A 174 21.28 0.56 12.73
C ASN A 174 19.78 0.24 12.78
N LYS A 175 19.27 0.04 14.00
CA LYS A 175 17.85 -0.21 14.29
C LYS A 175 16.91 0.87 13.74
N TYR A 176 17.30 2.15 13.78
CA TYR A 176 16.47 3.26 13.31
C TYR A 176 16.41 3.32 11.78
N SER A 177 17.50 2.96 11.10
CA SER A 177 17.50 2.79 9.65
C SER A 177 16.61 1.62 9.22
N PHE A 178 16.62 0.51 9.98
CA PHE A 178 15.71 -0.62 9.73
C PHE A 178 14.24 -0.22 9.90
N LEU A 179 13.91 0.54 10.97
CA LEU A 179 12.56 1.05 11.19
C LEU A 179 12.13 2.06 10.10
N ALA A 180 13.06 2.88 9.60
CA ALA A 180 12.78 3.77 8.47
C ALA A 180 12.44 2.97 7.19
N GLU A 181 13.17 1.88 6.91
CA GLU A 181 12.87 0.98 5.80
C GLU A 181 11.48 0.35 5.94
N LEU A 182 11.17 -0.20 7.13
CA LEU A 182 9.86 -0.77 7.44
C LEU A 182 8.74 0.26 7.28
N ARG A 183 8.93 1.49 7.78
CA ARG A 183 7.99 2.62 7.62
C ARG A 183 7.69 2.89 6.16
N GLY A 184 8.72 2.98 5.31
CA GLY A 184 8.54 3.22 3.88
C GLY A 184 7.84 2.06 3.17
N ARG A 185 8.18 0.82 3.54
CA ARG A 185 7.57 -0.39 2.98
C ARG A 185 6.09 -0.48 3.30
N SER A 186 5.73 -0.36 4.57
CA SER A 186 4.36 -0.51 5.04
C SER A 186 3.46 0.62 4.54
N GLY A 187 3.95 1.86 4.51
CA GLY A 187 3.20 2.99 3.95
C GLY A 187 2.94 2.84 2.45
N THR A 188 3.93 2.34 1.69
CA THR A 188 3.76 2.10 0.24
C THR A 188 2.74 0.99 0.00
N LEU A 189 2.88 -0.16 0.67
CA LEU A 189 1.94 -1.28 0.50
C LEU A 189 0.50 -0.90 0.90
N ALA A 190 0.34 -0.17 2.01
CA ALA A 190 -0.96 0.33 2.44
C ALA A 190 -1.64 1.16 1.34
N MET A 191 -0.92 2.10 0.73
CA MET A 191 -1.45 2.96 -0.33
C MET A 191 -1.84 2.15 -1.57
N VAL A 192 -1.01 1.19 -1.96
CA VAL A 192 -1.25 0.31 -3.13
C VAL A 192 -2.49 -0.55 -2.93
N ASN A 193 -2.69 -1.10 -1.73
CA ASN A 193 -3.83 -1.91 -1.36
C ASN A 193 -5.12 -1.10 -1.13
N MET A 194 -5.01 0.20 -0.81
CA MET A 194 -6.18 1.06 -0.58
C MET A 194 -7.00 1.31 -1.85
N VAL A 195 -6.36 1.36 -3.03
CA VAL A 195 -7.03 1.53 -4.33
C VAL A 195 -8.03 0.41 -4.61
N PRO A 196 -7.64 -0.88 -4.68
CA PRO A 196 -8.57 -1.97 -4.89
C PRO A 196 -9.56 -2.14 -3.73
N LEU A 197 -9.17 -1.80 -2.50
CA LEU A 197 -10.07 -1.82 -1.33
C LEU A 197 -11.33 -0.97 -1.57
N ILE A 198 -11.16 0.25 -2.08
CA ILE A 198 -12.27 1.18 -2.37
C ILE A 198 -13.09 0.68 -3.55
N ILE A 199 -12.45 0.20 -4.62
CA ILE A 199 -13.15 -0.32 -5.81
C ILE A 199 -14.09 -1.48 -5.41
N LEU A 200 -13.65 -2.37 -4.52
CA LEU A 200 -14.41 -3.55 -4.11
C LEU A 200 -15.55 -3.26 -3.12
N ALA A 201 -15.70 -2.02 -2.63
CA ALA A 201 -16.69 -1.67 -1.60
C ALA A 201 -18.13 -1.56 -2.12
N GLY A 202 -18.32 -1.24 -3.41
CA GLY A 202 -19.62 -0.88 -3.98
C GLY A 202 -20.51 -2.07 -4.37
N ARG A 203 -21.80 -2.02 -4.00
CA ARG A 203 -22.84 -2.96 -4.47
C ARG A 203 -23.15 -2.81 -5.96
N ASN A 204 -23.21 -1.57 -6.43
CA ASN A 204 -23.52 -1.22 -7.82
C ASN A 204 -22.22 -1.00 -8.63
N ASN A 205 -21.24 -1.89 -8.46
CA ASN A 205 -19.99 -1.81 -9.19
C ASN A 205 -20.17 -2.44 -10.60
N PRO A 206 -19.93 -1.71 -11.71
CA PRO A 206 -20.07 -2.26 -13.06
C PRO A 206 -19.16 -3.47 -13.32
N LEU A 207 -18.04 -3.59 -12.58
CA LEU A 207 -17.14 -4.73 -12.64
C LEU A 207 -17.80 -6.03 -12.17
N ILE A 208 -18.82 -5.99 -11.31
CA ILE A 208 -19.59 -7.18 -10.90
C ILE A 208 -20.30 -7.80 -12.11
N GLY A 209 -20.95 -6.96 -12.92
CA GLY A 209 -21.61 -7.39 -14.14
C GLY A 209 -20.62 -7.86 -15.22
N LEU A 210 -19.51 -7.13 -15.37
CA LEU A 210 -18.50 -7.44 -16.38
C LEU A 210 -17.71 -8.73 -16.07
N LEU A 211 -17.30 -8.91 -14.81
CA LEU A 211 -16.52 -10.07 -14.38
C LEU A 211 -17.39 -11.25 -13.93
N GLN A 212 -18.71 -11.07 -13.81
CA GLN A 212 -19.64 -12.11 -13.32
C GLN A 212 -19.14 -12.72 -12.00
N VAL A 213 -18.60 -11.88 -11.12
CA VAL A 213 -18.15 -12.23 -9.78
C VAL A 213 -19.17 -11.68 -8.79
N SER A 214 -19.67 -12.51 -7.88
CA SER A 214 -20.71 -12.10 -6.94
C SER A 214 -20.23 -10.99 -6.01
N PHE A 215 -21.16 -10.13 -5.58
CA PHE A 215 -20.90 -9.12 -4.57
C PHE A 215 -20.37 -9.72 -3.26
N ASP A 216 -20.79 -10.94 -2.89
CA ASP A 216 -20.26 -11.65 -1.72
C ASP A 216 -18.76 -11.91 -1.81
N THR A 217 -18.27 -12.23 -3.01
CA THR A 217 -16.84 -12.43 -3.26
C THR A 217 -16.09 -11.11 -3.16
N TYR A 218 -16.64 -10.03 -3.72
CA TYR A 218 -16.07 -8.69 -3.60
C TYR A 218 -15.98 -8.24 -2.14
N ASN A 219 -17.05 -8.44 -1.36
CA ASN A 219 -17.06 -8.14 0.07
C ASN A 219 -16.07 -8.98 0.85
N LEU A 220 -15.88 -10.25 0.48
CA LEU A 220 -14.87 -11.08 1.12
C LEU A 220 -13.47 -10.49 0.90
N LEU A 221 -13.14 -10.13 -0.34
CA LEU A 221 -11.87 -9.50 -0.69
C LEU A 221 -11.72 -8.14 -0.01
N HIS A 222 -12.73 -7.28 -0.04
CA HIS A 222 -12.76 -5.98 0.64
C HIS A 222 -12.46 -6.12 2.14
N ARG A 223 -13.07 -7.09 2.84
CA ARG A 223 -12.80 -7.35 4.26
C ARG A 223 -11.36 -7.78 4.52
N TRP A 224 -10.78 -8.64 3.67
CA TRP A 224 -9.40 -9.09 3.85
C TRP A 224 -8.38 -8.01 3.50
N MET A 225 -8.58 -7.30 2.39
CA MET A 225 -7.77 -6.15 2.00
C MET A 225 -7.82 -5.05 3.07
N GLY A 226 -9.00 -4.77 3.64
CA GLY A 226 -9.13 -3.78 4.71
C GLY A 226 -8.33 -4.15 5.95
N ARG A 227 -8.24 -5.44 6.30
CA ARG A 227 -7.37 -5.91 7.38
C ARG A 227 -5.89 -5.73 7.08
N VAL A 228 -5.48 -6.07 5.86
CA VAL A 228 -4.11 -5.85 5.41
C VAL A 228 -3.79 -4.36 5.50
N VAL A 229 -4.54 -3.48 4.83
CA VAL A 229 -4.30 -2.03 4.84
C VAL A 229 -4.20 -1.47 6.26
N VAL A 230 -5.12 -1.82 7.17
CA VAL A 230 -5.07 -1.32 8.56
C VAL A 230 -3.84 -1.83 9.31
N LEU A 231 -3.42 -3.08 9.11
CA LEU A 231 -2.17 -3.59 9.70
C LEU A 231 -0.94 -2.87 9.14
N GLU A 232 -0.92 -2.62 7.83
CA GLU A 232 0.17 -1.90 7.15
C GLU A 232 0.28 -0.45 7.65
N VAL A 233 -0.85 0.25 7.77
CA VAL A 233 -0.91 1.62 8.32
C VAL A 233 -0.51 1.64 9.80
N LEU A 234 -0.93 0.65 10.60
CA LEU A 234 -0.54 0.55 11.99
C LEU A 234 0.99 0.35 12.12
N LEU A 235 1.57 -0.53 11.31
CA LEU A 235 3.02 -0.74 11.26
C LEU A 235 3.76 0.53 10.80
N HIS A 236 3.24 1.23 9.80
CA HIS A 236 3.77 2.51 9.34
C HIS A 236 3.83 3.55 10.46
N MET A 237 2.73 3.73 11.19
CA MET A 237 2.64 4.66 12.31
C MET A 237 3.56 4.26 13.46
N ILE A 238 3.58 2.97 13.85
CA ILE A 238 4.45 2.48 14.94
C ILE A 238 5.92 2.65 14.58
N ALA A 239 6.33 2.30 13.36
CA ALA A 239 7.71 2.44 12.93
C ALA A 239 8.18 3.90 12.96
N TRP A 240 7.32 4.84 12.57
CA TRP A 240 7.59 6.28 12.75
C TRP A 240 7.65 6.68 14.24
N ALA A 241 6.65 6.28 15.03
CA ALA A 241 6.53 6.67 16.43
C ALA A 241 7.73 6.21 17.26
N VAL A 242 8.22 4.97 17.06
CA VAL A 242 9.39 4.44 17.79
C VAL A 242 10.64 5.28 17.52
N VAL A 243 10.89 5.66 16.25
CA VAL A 243 12.03 6.52 15.90
C VAL A 243 11.85 7.92 16.51
N GLN A 244 10.64 8.48 16.44
CA GLN A 244 10.36 9.82 16.97
C GLN A 244 10.46 9.90 18.50
N ILE A 245 10.03 8.86 19.22
CA ILE A 245 10.16 8.75 20.68
C ILE A 245 11.62 8.64 21.09
N ALA A 246 12.42 7.87 20.34
CA ALA A 246 13.84 7.74 20.63
C ALA A 246 14.61 9.05 20.41
N ASP A 247 14.15 9.88 19.47
CA ASP A 247 14.80 11.15 19.10
C ASP A 247 14.41 12.30 20.04
N ASN A 248 13.11 12.54 20.23
CA ASN A 248 12.59 13.72 20.96
C ASN A 248 11.57 13.36 22.06
N GLY A 249 11.47 12.07 22.42
CA GLY A 249 10.53 11.59 23.43
C GLY A 249 9.05 11.75 23.02
N TRP A 250 8.17 11.50 23.98
CA TRP A 250 6.72 11.67 23.81
C TRP A 250 6.29 13.12 23.58
N ALA A 251 7.09 14.09 24.06
CA ALA A 251 6.86 15.50 23.81
C ALA A 251 6.99 15.84 22.32
N GLY A 252 8.04 15.33 21.65
CA GLY A 252 8.21 15.52 20.21
C GLY A 252 7.12 14.85 19.37
N VAL A 253 6.64 13.67 19.78
CA VAL A 253 5.48 13.03 19.12
C VAL A 253 4.24 13.93 19.21
N LYS A 254 3.95 14.47 20.39
CA LYS A 254 2.81 15.38 20.60
C LYS A 254 2.96 16.65 19.77
N GLU A 255 4.14 17.26 19.78
CA GLU A 255 4.44 18.47 19.02
C GLU A 255 4.22 18.25 17.51
N LYS A 256 4.81 17.20 16.95
CA LYS A 256 4.65 16.86 15.53
C LYS A 256 3.19 16.53 15.19
N THR A 257 2.49 15.78 16.04
CA THR A 257 1.09 15.43 15.78
C THR A 257 0.17 16.65 15.75
N LEU A 258 0.45 17.68 16.56
CA LEU A 258 -0.39 18.87 16.66
C LEU A 258 0.00 19.99 15.68
N ASN A 259 1.29 20.14 15.39
CA ASN A 259 1.81 21.30 14.65
C ASN A 259 2.29 20.96 13.22
N ASP A 260 2.60 19.69 12.93
CA ASP A 260 3.02 19.26 11.60
C ASP A 260 1.82 18.69 10.84
N ARG A 261 1.44 19.34 9.73
CA ARG A 261 0.28 18.93 8.91
C ARG A 261 0.45 17.53 8.31
N PHE A 262 1.68 17.14 7.97
CA PHE A 262 1.96 15.82 7.40
C PHE A 262 1.72 14.76 8.47
N ILE A 263 2.30 14.93 9.66
CA ILE A 263 2.15 13.97 10.76
C ILE A 263 0.72 13.97 11.31
N GLY A 264 0.14 15.13 11.57
CA GLY A 264 -1.22 15.26 12.11
C GLY A 264 -2.28 14.60 11.22
N SER A 265 -2.20 14.80 9.90
CA SER A 265 -3.11 14.14 8.95
C SER A 265 -2.92 12.62 8.89
N GLY A 266 -1.67 12.13 8.97
CA GLY A 266 -1.37 10.70 9.04
C GLY A 266 -1.89 10.04 10.33
N MET A 267 -1.76 10.73 11.47
CA MET A 267 -2.29 10.27 12.76
C MET A 267 -3.82 10.24 12.77
N PHE A 268 -4.48 11.27 12.24
CA PHE A 268 -5.92 11.31 12.09
C PHE A 268 -6.45 10.21 11.14
N GLY A 269 -5.77 9.99 10.01
CA GLY A 269 -6.05 8.88 9.09
C GLY A 269 -5.90 7.51 9.75
N THR A 270 -4.83 7.31 10.52
CA THR A 270 -4.62 6.06 11.28
C THR A 270 -5.73 5.83 12.31
N ALA A 271 -6.10 6.86 13.08
CA ALA A 271 -7.14 6.77 14.09
C ALA A 271 -8.51 6.42 13.48
N THR A 272 -8.88 7.06 12.37
CA THR A 272 -10.13 6.78 11.66
C THR A 272 -10.15 5.37 11.07
N MET A 273 -9.05 4.90 10.48
CA MET A 273 -8.92 3.52 9.99
C MET A 273 -9.01 2.46 11.09
N LEU A 274 -8.39 2.70 12.26
CA LEU A 274 -8.51 1.80 13.42
C LEU A 274 -9.94 1.76 13.96
N LEU A 275 -10.62 2.91 14.01
CA LEU A 275 -12.02 2.99 14.40
C LEU A 275 -12.92 2.23 13.42
N ILE A 276 -12.69 2.36 12.12
CA ILE A 276 -13.37 1.54 11.10
C ILE A 276 -13.18 0.06 11.40
N MET A 277 -11.95 -0.38 11.66
CA MET A 277 -11.66 -1.80 11.92
C MET A 277 -12.45 -2.33 13.12
N ILE A 278 -12.46 -1.59 14.22
CA ILE A 278 -13.17 -1.96 15.45
C ILE A 278 -14.67 -2.04 15.18
N LEU A 279 -15.27 -1.01 14.57
CA LEU A 279 -16.71 -1.00 14.27
C LEU A 279 -17.11 -2.05 13.23
N SER A 280 -16.16 -2.51 12.40
CA SER A 280 -16.36 -3.55 11.38
C SER A 280 -16.29 -4.98 11.91
N LEU A 281 -15.98 -5.16 13.21
CA LEU A 281 -15.97 -6.48 13.84
C LEU A 281 -17.36 -7.14 13.77
N SER A 282 -17.35 -8.45 13.60
CA SER A 282 -18.56 -9.27 13.43
C SER A 282 -19.65 -8.98 14.48
N PRO A 283 -19.37 -8.97 15.80
CA PRO A 283 -20.41 -8.73 16.81
C PRO A 283 -21.08 -7.35 16.67
N ILE A 284 -20.30 -6.30 16.45
CA ILE A 284 -20.79 -4.92 16.35
C ILE A 284 -21.64 -4.75 15.10
N ARG A 285 -21.14 -5.20 13.93
CA ARG A 285 -21.86 -5.13 12.67
C ARG A 285 -23.19 -5.90 12.70
N HIS A 286 -23.24 -7.05 13.35
CA HIS A 286 -24.45 -7.84 13.44
C HIS A 286 -25.47 -7.27 14.43
N ALA A 287 -25.02 -6.61 15.50
CA ALA A 287 -25.90 -5.95 16.46
C ALA A 287 -26.48 -4.62 15.94
N PHE A 288 -25.70 -3.84 15.19
CA PHE A 288 -26.07 -2.49 14.74
C PHE A 288 -25.73 -2.27 13.26
N TYR A 289 -26.39 -3.01 12.35
CA TYR A 289 -26.01 -3.03 10.94
C TYR A 289 -26.10 -1.66 10.25
N GLU A 290 -27.21 -0.93 10.43
CA GLU A 290 -27.40 0.38 9.79
C GLU A 290 -26.42 1.43 10.31
N THR A 291 -26.19 1.44 11.63
CA THR A 291 -25.18 2.33 12.25
C THR A 291 -23.79 1.99 11.75
N PHE A 292 -23.43 0.70 11.72
CA PHE A 292 -22.18 0.23 11.15
C PHE A 292 -22.00 0.75 9.73
N LEU A 293 -22.99 0.56 8.85
CA LEU A 293 -22.88 0.90 7.44
C LEU A 293 -22.64 2.41 7.25
N ASN A 294 -23.47 3.24 7.89
CA ASN A 294 -23.37 4.69 7.76
C ASN A 294 -22.07 5.23 8.35
N THR A 295 -21.70 4.79 9.56
CA THR A 295 -20.45 5.22 10.20
C THR A 295 -19.23 4.72 9.41
N HIS A 296 -19.27 3.51 8.85
CA HIS A 296 -18.18 2.97 8.03
C HIS A 296 -17.96 3.84 6.78
N ILE A 297 -19.02 4.25 6.08
CA ILE A 297 -18.92 5.12 4.90
C ILE A 297 -18.33 6.49 5.27
N ILE A 298 -18.84 7.12 6.34
CA ILE A 298 -18.35 8.43 6.80
C ILE A 298 -16.87 8.34 7.17
N LEU A 299 -16.49 7.36 7.98
CA LEU A 299 -15.10 7.18 8.38
C LEU A 299 -14.21 6.81 7.19
N ALA A 300 -14.71 6.08 6.19
CA ALA A 300 -13.95 5.76 4.98
C ALA A 300 -13.61 7.03 4.19
N PHE A 301 -14.57 7.96 4.04
CA PHE A 301 -14.32 9.27 3.43
C PHE A 301 -13.32 10.10 4.24
N LEU A 302 -13.43 10.11 5.57
CA LEU A 302 -12.47 10.80 6.44
C LEU A 302 -11.06 10.20 6.33
N SER A 303 -10.94 8.87 6.34
CA SER A 303 -9.67 8.15 6.20
C SER A 303 -9.03 8.44 4.84
N PHE A 304 -9.82 8.41 3.77
CA PHE A 304 -9.36 8.71 2.42
C PHE A 304 -8.90 10.18 2.28
N GLY A 305 -9.71 11.13 2.79
CA GLY A 305 -9.35 12.55 2.79
C GLY A 305 -8.09 12.84 3.61
N ALA A 306 -7.95 12.22 4.78
CA ALA A 306 -6.76 12.32 5.61
C ALA A 306 -5.52 11.77 4.91
N THR A 307 -5.65 10.60 4.26
CA THR A 307 -4.58 9.99 3.46
C THR A 307 -4.18 10.87 2.29
N TRP A 308 -5.15 11.48 1.61
CA TRP A 308 -4.89 12.44 0.53
C TRP A 308 -4.09 13.64 1.04
N VAL A 309 -4.52 14.28 2.13
CA VAL A 309 -3.80 15.41 2.74
C VAL A 309 -2.40 14.99 3.18
N HIS A 310 -2.25 13.82 3.78
CA HIS A 310 -0.95 13.27 4.17
C HIS A 310 -0.01 13.11 2.97
N CYS A 311 -0.49 12.55 1.86
CA CYS A 311 0.31 12.40 0.64
C CYS A 311 0.63 13.74 -0.04
N VAL A 312 -0.32 14.68 -0.12
CA VAL A 312 -0.10 15.98 -0.77
C VAL A 312 0.84 16.87 0.05
N THR A 313 0.68 16.92 1.37
CA THR A 313 1.54 17.73 2.24
C THR A 313 3.00 17.27 2.21
N ALA A 314 3.26 15.99 1.92
CA ALA A 314 4.61 15.50 1.68
C ALA A 314 5.30 16.14 0.45
N THR A 315 4.55 16.72 -0.47
CA THR A 315 5.05 17.26 -1.76
C THR A 315 5.23 18.78 -1.81
N ILE A 316 4.76 19.50 -0.79
CA ILE A 316 4.87 20.97 -0.68
C ILE A 316 6.26 21.32 -0.12
N GLU A 317 6.81 22.50 -0.43
CA GLU A 317 8.09 22.97 0.13
C GLU A 317 8.06 22.95 1.68
N GLY A 318 9.02 22.25 2.29
CA GLY A 318 9.01 21.87 3.71
C GLY A 318 8.52 20.44 4.00
N GLY A 319 8.09 19.70 2.98
CA GLY A 319 7.73 18.26 3.04
C GLY A 319 8.92 17.30 2.90
N LEU A 320 8.69 16.05 2.49
CA LEU A 320 9.76 15.04 2.36
C LEU A 320 10.70 15.37 1.18
N PRO A 321 12.03 15.25 1.33
CA PRO A 321 12.97 15.40 0.21
C PRO A 321 12.66 14.38 -0.89
N ARG A 322 12.48 14.84 -2.13
CA ARG A 322 12.20 13.96 -3.30
C ARG A 322 13.42 13.13 -3.66
N SER A 323 13.19 11.95 -4.26
CA SER A 323 14.26 11.23 -4.95
C SER A 323 14.74 12.05 -6.17
N PRO A 324 16.03 11.96 -6.58
CA PRO A 324 16.64 12.85 -7.59
C PRO A 324 16.09 12.75 -9.03
N GLY A 325 15.02 11.98 -9.29
CA GLY A 325 14.50 11.74 -10.64
C GLY A 325 13.24 12.52 -11.03
N SER A 326 12.69 13.37 -10.15
CA SER A 326 11.41 14.06 -10.37
C SER A 326 11.52 15.57 -10.62
N SER A 327 12.73 16.14 -10.54
CA SER A 327 13.00 17.57 -10.80
C SER A 327 12.95 17.96 -12.28
N LEU A 328 12.88 17.00 -13.20
CA LEU A 328 12.89 17.27 -14.64
C LEU A 328 11.52 17.64 -15.23
N SER A 329 10.42 17.51 -14.46
CA SER A 329 9.07 17.79 -14.97
C SER A 329 8.49 19.16 -14.59
N SER A 330 9.07 19.88 -13.62
CA SER A 330 8.55 21.19 -13.19
C SER A 330 9.27 22.40 -13.81
N ALA A 331 10.33 22.17 -14.59
CA ALA A 331 11.11 23.25 -15.22
C ALA A 331 10.59 23.68 -16.61
N SER A 332 9.55 23.05 -17.16
CA SER A 332 9.02 23.37 -18.49
C SER A 332 7.76 24.25 -18.49
N GLY A 333 7.37 24.83 -17.35
CA GLY A 333 6.10 25.55 -17.20
C GLY A 333 6.18 27.09 -17.16
N SER A 334 7.36 27.71 -17.22
CA SER A 334 7.52 29.16 -16.99
C SER A 334 8.01 29.97 -18.20
N LEU A 335 7.63 29.59 -19.42
CA LEU A 335 7.87 30.38 -20.63
C LEU A 335 6.71 30.21 -21.63
N SER A 336 5.57 30.89 -21.40
CA SER A 336 4.70 31.49 -22.44
C SER A 336 3.34 31.90 -21.84
N ALA A 337 3.16 33.20 -21.60
CA ALA A 337 1.96 34.03 -21.75
C ALA A 337 2.06 35.24 -20.81
#